data_AF-A0A920EXD1-F1
#
_entry.id   AF-A0A920EXD1-F1
#
_cell.length_a   1.000
_cell.length_b   1.000
_cell.length_c   1.000
_cell.angle_alpha   90.00
_cell.angle_beta   90.00
_cell.angle_gamma   90.00
#
_symmetry.space_group_name_H-M   'P 1'
#
loop_
_entity.id
_entity.type
_entity.pdbx_description
1 polymer ?
#
loop_
_entity_poly.entity_id
_entity_poly.type
_entity_poly.pdbx_seq_one_letter_code
_entity_poly.pdbx_strand_id
1 'polypeptide(L)'
;MRRLKNICWGLGVFIASSFSLHAGDLEIHFGICEEGSNCERCIDSFKYTLIPDFRSRRVVAIGFDKGGKAVWREYKGCQMEDPKNWRCTGFHGDYVSRESKVVLESNSRTYYPQRGLEICNFNE
;
A
#
# COMPACT_ATOMS: atom_id res chain seq x y z
N MET A 1 56.12 -34.27 19.91
CA MET A 1 56.15 -34.21 18.43
C MET A 1 55.33 -33.01 17.98
N ARG A 2 55.84 -32.26 16.99
CA ARG A 2 55.23 -31.07 16.39
C ARG A 2 54.17 -31.45 15.34
N ARG A 3 53.32 -30.45 15.00
CA ARG A 3 52.42 -30.29 13.83
C ARG A 3 50.95 -30.71 14.10
N LEU A 4 49.90 -30.01 13.64
CA LEU A 4 49.73 -29.04 12.55
C LEU A 4 48.52 -28.11 12.84
N LYS A 5 48.61 -26.84 12.43
CA LYS A 5 47.50 -25.86 12.33
C LYS A 5 46.61 -26.18 11.11
N ASN A 6 45.32 -25.87 11.19
CA ASN A 6 44.39 -25.50 10.10
C ASN A 6 43.22 -24.76 10.77
N ILE A 7 43.16 -23.42 10.82
CA ILE A 7 42.68 -22.48 9.79
C ILE A 7 41.40 -22.98 9.10
N CYS A 8 40.24 -22.55 9.62
CA CYS A 8 39.02 -22.37 8.84
C CYS A 8 38.62 -20.89 8.95
N TRP A 9 38.91 -20.14 7.90
CA TRP A 9 38.26 -18.85 7.63
C TRP A 9 36.90 -19.17 7.02
N GLY A 10 35.85 -19.13 7.83
CA GLY A 10 34.47 -19.19 7.36
C GLY A 10 33.99 -17.77 7.08
N LEU A 11 33.91 -17.43 5.79
CA LEU A 11 33.25 -16.23 5.27
C LEU A 11 31.91 -16.00 5.99
N GLY A 12 31.79 -14.86 6.67
CA GLY A 12 30.53 -14.36 7.16
C GLY A 12 29.61 -14.09 5.98
N VAL A 13 28.74 -15.05 5.70
CA VAL A 13 27.59 -14.88 4.82
C VAL A 13 26.71 -13.81 5.46
N PHE A 14 26.81 -12.59 4.96
CA PHE A 14 25.78 -11.59 5.18
C PHE A 14 24.53 -12.12 4.49
N ILE A 15 23.63 -12.68 5.29
CA ILE A 15 22.27 -13.00 4.87
C ILE A 15 21.64 -11.64 4.56
N ALA A 16 21.72 -11.22 3.30
CA ALA A 16 20.87 -10.18 2.77
C ALA A 16 19.44 -10.71 2.90
N SER A 17 18.72 -10.22 3.91
CA SER A 17 17.30 -10.46 4.12
C SER A 17 16.61 -9.99 2.86
N SER A 18 16.42 -10.93 1.94
CA SER A 18 15.66 -10.72 0.73
C SER A 18 14.23 -10.60 1.22
N PHE A 19 13.71 -9.36 1.28
CA PHE A 19 12.28 -9.15 1.42
C PHE A 19 11.66 -9.79 0.19
N SER A 20 11.18 -11.03 0.34
CA SER A 20 10.40 -11.72 -0.67
C SER A 20 9.09 -10.97 -0.79
N LEU A 21 9.04 -10.02 -1.73
CA LEU A 21 7.81 -9.40 -2.22
C LEU A 21 6.88 -10.56 -2.58
N HIS A 22 5.82 -10.76 -1.79
CA HIS A 22 4.88 -11.83 -2.05
C HIS A 22 4.05 -11.42 -3.27
N ALA A 23 3.79 -12.36 -4.17
CA ALA A 23 2.95 -12.18 -5.36
C ALA A 23 1.44 -11.96 -5.04
N GLY A 24 1.15 -11.27 -3.93
CA GLY A 24 -0.19 -10.93 -3.44
C GLY A 24 -0.25 -9.58 -2.71
N ASP A 25 0.81 -8.78 -2.74
CA ASP A 25 0.82 -7.44 -2.16
C ASP A 25 -0.04 -6.51 -3.03
N LEU A 26 -1.19 -6.07 -2.49
CA LEU A 26 -2.10 -5.17 -3.18
C LEU A 26 -1.60 -3.73 -3.01
N GLU A 27 -0.77 -3.26 -3.94
CA GLU A 27 -0.33 -1.86 -3.92
C GLU A 27 -1.41 -0.92 -4.45
N ILE A 28 -1.49 0.27 -3.85
CA ILE A 28 -2.25 1.39 -4.38
C ILE A 28 -1.34 2.62 -4.40
N HIS A 29 -1.41 3.35 -5.50
CA HIS A 29 -0.79 4.67 -5.63
C HIS A 29 -1.86 5.65 -6.09
N PHE A 30 -2.14 6.67 -5.28
CA PHE A 30 -3.11 7.70 -5.63
C PHE A 30 -2.68 9.08 -5.14
N GLY A 31 -3.24 10.11 -5.74
CA GLY A 31 -2.98 11.51 -5.40
C GLY A 31 -4.27 12.31 -5.31
N ILE A 32 -4.18 13.42 -4.58
CA ILE A 32 -5.20 14.46 -4.58
C ILE A 32 -4.63 15.62 -5.41
N CYS A 33 -5.25 15.90 -6.55
CA CYS A 33 -4.68 16.78 -7.57
C CYS A 33 -5.62 17.91 -7.95
N GLU A 34 -5.09 18.98 -8.53
CA GLU A 34 -5.87 20.10 -9.05
C GLU A 34 -6.78 19.61 -10.17
N GLU A 35 -8.08 19.90 -10.07
CA GLU A 35 -9.06 19.50 -11.08
C GLU A 35 -8.68 20.09 -12.46
N GLY A 36 -8.71 19.26 -13.49
CA GLY A 36 -8.37 19.67 -14.86
C GLY A 36 -6.85 19.75 -15.13
N SER A 37 -6.02 19.37 -14.15
CA SER A 37 -4.57 19.22 -14.35
C SER A 37 -4.16 17.91 -15.03
N ASN A 38 -5.12 17.05 -15.40
CA ASN A 38 -4.87 15.70 -15.90
C ASN A 38 -3.95 14.89 -14.95
N CYS A 39 -4.11 15.08 -13.64
CA CYS A 39 -3.29 14.46 -12.61
C CYS A 39 -1.79 14.85 -12.62
N GLU A 40 -1.41 15.95 -13.27
CA GLU A 40 -0.01 16.42 -13.30
C GLU A 40 0.37 17.29 -12.08
N ARG A 41 -0.63 17.91 -11.42
CA ARG A 41 -0.40 18.86 -10.31
C ARG A 41 -1.08 18.38 -9.04
N CYS A 42 -0.35 17.65 -8.20
CA CYS A 42 -0.88 17.04 -6.99
C CYS A 42 -0.43 17.72 -5.70
N ILE A 43 -1.39 18.00 -4.82
CA ILE A 43 -1.13 18.60 -3.50
C ILE A 43 -0.68 17.56 -2.47
N ASP A 44 -1.03 16.29 -2.69
CA ASP A 44 -0.61 15.17 -1.87
C ASP A 44 -0.60 13.87 -2.71
N SER A 45 0.27 12.94 -2.35
CA SER A 45 0.36 11.61 -2.97
C SER A 45 0.61 10.55 -1.91
N PHE A 46 0.03 9.36 -2.15
CA PHE A 46 0.01 8.28 -1.19
C PHE A 46 0.32 6.97 -1.88
N LYS A 47 1.28 6.22 -1.34
CA LYS A 47 1.58 4.86 -1.74
C LYS A 47 1.44 3.92 -0.54
N TYR A 48 0.55 2.95 -0.66
CA TYR A 48 0.28 1.96 0.38
C TYR A 48 0.35 0.55 -0.19
N THR A 49 0.76 -0.39 0.65
CA THR A 49 0.49 -1.82 0.50
C THR A 49 -0.74 -2.16 1.34
N LEU A 50 -1.71 -2.82 0.72
CA LEU A 50 -2.97 -3.21 1.36
C LEU A 50 -2.97 -4.72 1.59
N ILE A 51 -3.25 -5.11 2.84
CA ILE A 51 -3.27 -6.49 3.29
C ILE A 51 -4.70 -6.84 3.70
N PRO A 52 -5.45 -7.56 2.85
CA PRO A 52 -6.81 -7.97 3.15
C PRO A 52 -6.83 -9.18 4.09
N ASP A 53 -7.70 -9.12 5.10
CA ASP A 53 -8.03 -10.21 6.01
C ASP A 53 -9.53 -10.50 5.89
N PHE A 54 -9.86 -11.49 5.06
CA PHE A 54 -11.23 -11.87 4.76
C PHE A 54 -11.98 -12.40 5.99
N ARG A 55 -11.28 -13.10 6.91
CA ARG A 55 -11.92 -13.68 8.11
C ARG A 55 -12.42 -12.60 9.05
N SER A 56 -11.61 -11.55 9.24
CA SER A 56 -12.00 -10.41 10.09
C SER A 56 -12.70 -9.27 9.34
N ARG A 57 -12.97 -9.45 8.03
CA ARG A 57 -13.62 -8.45 7.16
C ARG A 57 -12.91 -7.10 7.23
N ARG A 58 -11.60 -7.14 7.07
CA ARG A 58 -10.69 -6.02 7.34
C ARG A 58 -9.63 -5.88 6.26
N VAL A 59 -9.14 -4.66 6.05
CA VAL A 59 -7.93 -4.39 5.27
C VAL A 59 -6.99 -3.51 6.07
N VAL A 60 -5.71 -3.86 6.08
CA VAL A 60 -4.65 -3.07 6.71
C VAL A 60 -3.84 -2.37 5.62
N ALA A 61 -3.73 -1.04 5.70
CA ALA A 61 -2.82 -0.26 4.88
C ALA A 61 -1.51 -0.03 5.62
N ILE A 62 -0.40 -0.38 4.96
CA ILE A 62 0.96 -0.17 5.43
C ILE A 62 1.70 0.67 4.39
N GLY A 63 2.42 1.69 4.81
CA GLY A 63 3.24 2.49 3.91
C GLY A 63 3.96 3.61 4.63
N PHE A 64 4.30 4.66 3.90
CA PHE A 64 4.91 5.86 4.45
C PHE A 64 4.14 7.09 3.97
N ASP A 65 4.00 8.10 4.82
CA ASP A 65 3.49 9.40 4.38
C ASP A 65 4.58 10.24 3.70
N LYS A 66 4.21 11.41 3.16
CA LYS A 66 5.15 12.35 2.53
C LYS A 66 6.30 12.82 3.42
N GLY A 67 6.18 12.69 4.75
CA GLY A 67 7.22 13.01 5.71
C GLY A 67 8.15 11.83 6.03
N GLY A 68 7.95 10.68 5.37
CA GLY A 68 8.69 9.45 5.64
C GLY A 68 8.25 8.73 6.92
N LYS A 69 7.14 9.15 7.54
CA LYS A 69 6.62 8.48 8.74
C LYS A 69 5.85 7.24 8.32
N ALA A 70 6.12 6.12 9.01
CA ALA A 70 5.39 4.89 8.80
C ALA A 70 3.89 5.10 9.08
N VAL A 71 3.06 4.70 8.12
CA VAL A 71 1.60 4.69 8.21
C VAL A 71 1.15 3.26 8.40
N TRP A 72 0.40 3.03 9.48
CA TRP A 72 -0.33 1.81 9.73
C TRP A 72 -1.79 2.18 9.99
N ARG A 73 -2.69 1.79 9.09
CA ARG A 73 -4.12 2.11 9.18
C ARG A 73 -4.97 0.87 8.97
N GLU A 74 -6.00 0.76 9.79
CA GLU A 74 -6.89 -0.39 9.80
C GLU A 74 -8.29 0.03 9.32
N TYR A 75 -8.79 -0.62 8.28
CA TYR A 75 -10.16 -0.45 7.79
C TYR A 75 -10.99 -1.67 8.18
N LYS A 76 -11.96 -1.49 9.08
CA LYS A 76 -12.83 -2.56 9.59
C LYS A 76 -14.20 -2.52 8.93
N GLY A 77 -14.89 -3.66 8.91
CA GLY A 77 -16.27 -3.75 8.40
C GLY A 77 -16.35 -3.64 6.88
N CYS A 78 -15.31 -4.09 6.19
CA CYS A 78 -15.26 -4.04 4.74
C CYS A 78 -16.28 -5.00 4.12
N GLN A 79 -16.85 -4.59 3.00
CA GLN A 79 -17.63 -5.48 2.14
C GLN A 79 -16.63 -6.33 1.35
N MET A 80 -16.63 -7.64 1.54
CA MET A 80 -15.65 -8.54 0.92
C MET A 80 -16.37 -9.75 0.32
N GLU A 81 -16.14 -10.04 -0.94
CA GLU A 81 -16.51 -11.33 -1.53
C GLU A 81 -15.41 -12.36 -1.23
N ASP A 82 -14.15 -11.95 -1.42
CA ASP A 82 -12.95 -12.72 -1.16
C ASP A 82 -11.75 -11.75 -0.89
N PRO A 83 -10.51 -12.23 -0.65
CA PRO A 83 -9.35 -11.36 -0.45
C PRO A 83 -8.95 -10.48 -1.64
N LYS A 84 -9.39 -10.79 -2.87
CA LYS A 84 -9.11 -10.05 -4.10
C LYS A 84 -10.23 -9.08 -4.50
N ASN A 85 -11.44 -9.30 -3.99
CA ASN A 85 -12.66 -8.57 -4.33
C ASN A 85 -13.30 -7.99 -3.07
N TRP A 86 -13.07 -6.70 -2.83
CA TRP A 86 -13.54 -6.03 -1.61
C TRP A 86 -13.67 -4.51 -1.76
N ARG A 87 -14.43 -3.89 -0.86
CA ARG A 87 -14.59 -2.44 -0.69
C ARG A 87 -14.46 -2.07 0.78
N CYS A 88 -13.62 -1.10 1.08
CA CYS A 88 -13.45 -0.52 2.42
C CYS A 88 -13.58 1.01 2.35
N THR A 89 -14.44 1.59 3.16
CA THR A 89 -14.57 3.04 3.25
C THR A 89 -13.48 3.63 4.13
N GLY A 90 -12.74 4.60 3.60
CA GLY A 90 -11.73 5.37 4.32
C GLY A 90 -11.98 6.87 4.27
N PHE A 91 -10.99 7.63 4.74
CA PHE A 91 -11.05 9.09 4.80
C PHE A 91 -10.99 9.73 3.41
N HIS A 92 -10.07 9.25 2.56
CA HIS A 92 -9.83 9.82 1.23
C HIS A 92 -10.88 9.35 0.19
N GLY A 93 -11.65 8.30 0.50
CA GLY A 93 -12.56 7.66 -0.45
C GLY A 93 -12.81 6.21 -0.06
N ASP A 94 -13.42 5.47 -0.97
CA ASP A 94 -13.57 4.02 -0.88
C ASP A 94 -12.38 3.34 -1.55
N TYR A 95 -11.66 2.50 -0.80
CA TYR A 95 -10.64 1.61 -1.34
C TYR A 95 -11.34 0.39 -1.92
N VAL A 96 -11.18 0.14 -3.22
CA VAL A 96 -11.91 -0.90 -3.94
C VAL A 96 -10.91 -1.80 -4.64
N SER A 97 -10.91 -3.08 -4.29
CA SER A 97 -10.17 -4.12 -4.97
C SER A 97 -11.08 -4.92 -5.89
N ARG A 98 -10.69 -5.06 -7.16
CA ARG A 98 -11.33 -5.92 -8.16
C ARG A 98 -10.26 -6.78 -8.79
N GLU A 99 -10.34 -8.09 -8.62
CA GLU A 99 -9.34 -9.04 -9.13
C GLU A 99 -7.89 -8.64 -8.75
N SER A 100 -7.68 -8.26 -7.48
CA SER A 100 -6.37 -7.79 -6.97
C SER A 100 -5.88 -6.45 -7.52
N LYS A 101 -6.67 -5.72 -8.31
CA LYS A 101 -6.37 -4.33 -8.66
C LYS A 101 -7.08 -3.39 -7.71
N VAL A 102 -6.34 -2.52 -7.04
CA VAL A 102 -6.92 -1.57 -6.07
C VAL A 102 -6.97 -0.17 -6.64
N VAL A 103 -8.12 0.47 -6.54
CA VAL A 103 -8.30 1.91 -6.82
C VAL A 103 -8.93 2.60 -5.61
N LEU A 104 -8.74 3.91 -5.56
CA LEU A 104 -9.49 4.81 -4.69
C LEU A 104 -10.63 5.43 -5.49
N GLU A 105 -11.87 5.15 -5.08
CA GLU A 105 -13.08 5.77 -5.61
C GLU A 105 -13.56 6.88 -4.67
N SER A 106 -14.17 7.92 -5.22
CA SER A 106 -14.83 8.93 -4.40
C SER A 106 -16.07 8.35 -3.71
N ASN A 107 -16.40 8.90 -2.54
CA ASN A 107 -17.59 8.54 -1.77
C ASN A 107 -18.30 9.80 -1.24
N SER A 108 -19.43 9.62 -0.54
CA SER A 108 -20.24 10.73 0.00
C SER A 108 -19.51 11.62 1.03
N ARG A 109 -18.36 11.19 1.54
CA ARG A 109 -17.51 11.94 2.49
C ARG A 109 -16.32 12.62 1.81
N THR A 110 -16.09 12.35 0.53
CA THR A 110 -14.98 12.91 -0.23
C THR A 110 -15.30 14.37 -0.57
N TYR A 111 -14.56 15.30 0.04
CA TYR A 111 -14.80 16.75 -0.11
C TYR A 111 -13.83 17.43 -1.08
N TYR A 112 -12.97 16.68 -1.78
CA TYR A 112 -12.00 17.22 -2.74
C TYR A 112 -12.64 18.02 -3.87
N PRO A 113 -13.73 17.56 -4.52
CA PRO A 113 -14.33 18.32 -5.64
C PRO A 113 -14.81 19.72 -5.23
N GLN A 114 -15.29 19.88 -3.99
CA GLN A 114 -15.73 21.18 -3.45
C GLN A 114 -14.58 22.18 -3.29
N ARG A 115 -13.33 21.72 -3.40
CA ARG A 115 -12.11 22.50 -3.29
C ARG A 115 -11.35 22.62 -4.62
N GLY A 116 -11.97 22.23 -5.75
CA GLY A 116 -11.31 22.20 -7.06
C GLY A 116 -10.22 21.13 -7.14
N LEU A 117 -10.43 19.99 -6.46
CA LEU A 117 -9.48 18.89 -6.39
C LEU A 117 -10.13 17.57 -6.81
N GLU A 118 -9.36 16.70 -7.45
CA GLU A 118 -9.77 15.37 -7.89
C GLU A 118 -8.89 14.26 -7.30
N ILE A 119 -9.42 13.03 -7.30
CA ILE A 119 -8.66 11.82 -6.95
C ILE A 119 -8.05 11.26 -8.23
N CYS A 120 -6.74 11.06 -8.23
CA CYS A 120 -6.01 10.45 -9.32
C CYS A 120 -5.44 9.11 -8.88
N ASN A 121 -5.76 8.04 -9.60
CA ASN A 121 -5.18 6.72 -9.38
C ASN A 121 -4.00 6.53 -10.35
N PHE A 122 -2.81 6.31 -9.83
CA PHE A 122 -1.56 6.19 -10.60
C PHE A 122 -1.15 4.74 -10.83
N ASN A 123 -2.12 3.82 -10.89
CA ASN A 123 -1.83 2.40 -11.03
C ASN A 123 -1.15 2.15 -12.39
N GLU A 124 0.12 1.70 -12.34
CA GLU A 124 0.89 1.21 -13.49
C GLU A 124 0.45 -0.20 -13.90
#